data_AF-A0AA37GB33-F1
#
_entry.id   AF-A0AA37GB33-F1
#
_cell.length_a   1.000
_cell.length_b   1.000
_cell.length_c   1.000
_cell.angle_alpha   90.00
_cell.angle_beta   90.00
_cell.angle_gamma   90.00
#
_symmetry.space_group_name_H-M   'P 1'
#
loop_
_entity.id
_entity.type
_entity.pdbx_description
1 polymer ?
#
loop_
_entity_poly.entity_id
_entity_poly.type
_entity_poly.pdbx_seq_one_letter_code
_entity_poly.pdbx_strand_id
1 'polypeptide(L)' 'MFGHIQPGPPDPMFTLKKNADNDNSPEKVDLGVGIYRSEVGKYQELEVIRQAYGNGLIAKLI' A
#
# COMPACT_ATOMS: atom_id res chain seq x y z
N MET A 1 25.68 16.26 11.55
CA MET A 1 24.52 17.01 12.05
C MET A 1 23.42 16.12 12.63
N PHE A 2 23.10 14.95 12.04
CA PHE A 2 21.98 14.09 12.50
C PHE A 2 22.31 12.91 13.43
N GLY A 3 23.56 12.74 13.86
CA GLY A 3 23.98 11.57 14.65
C GLY A 3 23.34 11.42 16.05
N HIS A 4 22.59 12.42 16.51
CA HIS A 4 21.85 12.39 17.78
C HIS A 4 20.34 12.12 17.59
N ILE A 5 19.85 12.13 16.34
CA ILE A 5 18.45 11.81 16.05
C ILE A 5 18.32 10.29 16.06
N GLN A 6 17.59 9.78 17.06
CA GLN A 6 17.24 8.38 17.09
C GLN A 6 16.11 8.09 16.10
N PRO A 7 16.14 6.96 15.39
CA PRO A 7 15.05 6.56 14.52
C PRO A 7 13.78 6.34 15.35
N GLY A 8 12.63 6.64 14.75
CA GLY A 8 11.34 6.26 15.31
C GLY A 8 11.21 4.74 15.40
N PRO A 9 10.24 4.25 16.20
CA PRO A 9 9.95 2.82 16.24
C PRO A 9 9.55 2.33 14.83
N PRO A 10 9.87 1.07 14.47
CA PRO A 10 9.42 0.47 13.22
C PRO A 10 7.90 0.47 13.10
N ASP A 11 7.39 0.65 11.87
CA ASP A 11 5.96 0.49 11.59
C ASP A 11 5.61 -1.01 11.45
N PRO A 12 4.75 -1.56 12.34
CA PRO A 12 4.33 -2.96 12.23
C PRO A 12 3.54 -3.25 10.94
N MET A 13 2.82 -2.27 10.37
CA MET A 13 2.10 -2.44 9.10
C MET A 13 3.06 -2.61 7.94
N PHE A 14 4.15 -1.85 7.93
CA PHE A 14 5.22 -2.05 6.95
C PHE A 14 5.81 -3.46 7.03
N THR A 15 6.04 -3.96 8.25
CA THR A 15 6.56 -5.33 8.45
C THR A 15 5.58 -6.39 7.96
N LEU A 16 4.29 -6.25 8.30
CA LEU A 16 3.24 -7.17 7.86
C LEU A 16 3.13 -7.20 6.33
N LYS A 17 3.11 -6.02 5.71
CA LYS A 17 3.04 -5.88 4.25
C LYS A 17 4.27 -6.49 3.57
N LYS A 18 5.48 -6.22 4.08
CA LYS A 18 6.73 -6.81 3.56
C LYS A 18 6.70 -8.34 3.63
N ASN A 19 6.21 -8.91 4.72
CA ASN A 19 6.11 -10.36 4.86
C ASN A 19 5.08 -10.94 3.89
N ALA A 20 3.91 -10.30 3.78
CA ALA A 20 2.91 -10.68 2.79
C ALA A 20 3.50 -10.63 1.37
N ASP A 21 4.13 -9.53 0.96
CA ASP A 21 4.68 -9.38 -0.39
C ASP A 21 5.78 -10.40 -0.75
N ASN A 22 6.53 -10.90 0.24
CA ASN A 22 7.56 -11.92 0.03
C ASN A 22 7.02 -13.37 0.03
N ASP A 23 5.77 -13.58 0.43
CA ASP A 23 5.13 -14.89 0.36
C ASP A 23 4.53 -15.12 -1.04
N ASN A 24 5.11 -16.11 -1.73
CA ASN A 24 4.81 -16.51 -3.11
C ASN A 24 3.86 -17.72 -3.19
N SER A 25 3.28 -18.17 -2.06
CA SER A 25 2.30 -19.25 -2.07
C SER A 25 1.12 -18.90 -2.98
N PRO A 26 0.69 -19.79 -3.90
CA PRO A 26 -0.47 -19.54 -4.74
C PRO A 26 -1.78 -19.54 -3.96
N GLU A 27 -1.80 -20.05 -2.73
CA GLU A 27 -2.98 -20.14 -1.86
C GLU A 27 -3.05 -18.99 -0.83
N LYS A 28 -2.07 -18.08 -0.85
CA LYS A 28 -2.00 -16.96 0.09
C LYS A 28 -3.20 -16.02 -0.06
N VAL A 29 -3.71 -15.57 1.09
CA VAL A 29 -4.72 -14.49 1.18
C VAL A 29 -4.19 -13.35 2.05
N ASP A 30 -4.11 -12.14 1.50
CA ASP A 30 -3.66 -10.93 2.20
C ASP A 30 -4.86 -10.06 2.58
N LEU A 31 -5.30 -10.17 3.85
CA LEU A 31 -6.38 -9.37 4.45
C LEU A 31 -5.87 -8.23 5.34
N GLY A 32 -4.55 -8.02 5.43
CA GLY A 32 -3.93 -7.02 6.31
C GLY A 32 -3.97 -5.60 5.76
N VAL A 33 -4.54 -5.40 4.58
CA VAL A 33 -4.47 -4.16 3.82
C VAL A 33 -5.67 -3.29 4.14
N GLY A 34 -5.42 -2.10 4.70
CA GLY A 34 -6.45 -1.15 5.12
C GLY A 34 -7.06 -0.30 4.01
N ILE A 35 -7.00 -0.75 2.75
CA ILE A 35 -7.59 -0.06 1.60
C ILE A 35 -8.50 -0.99 0.82
N TYR A 36 -9.51 -0.42 0.16
CA TYR A 36 -10.32 -1.16 -0.79
C TYR A 36 -9.43 -1.69 -1.93
N ARG A 37 -9.59 -2.98 -2.23
CA ARG A 37 -9.04 -3.65 -3.40
C ARG A 37 -10.20 -4.09 -4.29
N SER A 38 -10.01 -3.97 -5.59
CA SER A 38 -10.98 -4.43 -6.58
C SER A 38 -11.09 -5.96 -6.57
N GLU A 39 -12.07 -6.48 -7.31
CA GLU A 39 -12.31 -7.93 -7.50
C GLU A 39 -11.07 -8.70 -8.01
N VAL A 40 -10.12 -8.02 -8.64
CA VAL A 40 -8.85 -8.60 -9.12
C VAL A 40 -7.67 -8.36 -8.14
N GLY A 41 -7.97 -7.91 -6.92
CA GLY A 41 -6.99 -7.70 -5.85
C GLY A 41 -6.09 -6.48 -6.02
N LYS A 42 -6.43 -5.53 -6.91
CA LYS A 42 -5.61 -4.34 -7.19
C LYS A 42 -6.19 -3.08 -6.56
N TYR A 43 -5.37 -2.04 -6.46
CA TYR A 43 -5.87 -0.69 -6.18
C TYR A 43 -6.92 -0.30 -7.22
N GLN A 44 -7.98 0.35 -6.76
CA GLN A 44 -9.05 0.87 -7.61
C GLN A 44 -9.06 2.40 -7.56
N GLU A 45 -8.68 3.03 -8.67
CA GLU A 45 -8.98 4.43 -8.92
C GLU A 45 -10.43 4.57 -9.38
N LEU A 46 -11.17 5.53 -8.81
CA LEU A 46 -12.52 5.82 -9.24
C LEU A 46 -12.49 6.66 -10.53
N GLU A 47 -13.28 6.26 -11.52
CA GLU A 47 -13.32 6.90 -12.83
C GLU A 47 -13.67 8.39 -12.77
N VAL A 48 -14.59 8.78 -11.88
CA VAL A 48 -14.94 10.19 -11.67
C VAL A 48 -13.77 11.03 -11.16
N ILE A 49 -12.89 10.45 -10.34
CA ILE A 49 -11.71 11.15 -9.83
C ILE A 49 -10.66 11.30 -10.93
N ARG A 50 -10.46 10.25 -11.74
CA ARG A 50 -9.60 10.30 -12.92
C ARG A 50 -10.04 11.38 -13.91
N GLN A 51 -11.35 11.51 -14.14
CA GLN A 51 -11.92 12.55 -15.00
C GLN A 51 -11.73 13.96 -14.43
N ALA A 52 -11.86 14.13 -13.11
CA ALA A 52 -11.73 15.42 -12.45
C ALA A 52 -10.28 15.94 -12.37
N TYR A 53 -9.30 15.06 -12.19
CA TYR A 53 -7.91 15.44 -11.90
C TYR A 53 -6.88 15.00 -12.96
N GLY A 54 -7.29 14.26 -13.99
CA GLY A 54 -6.39 13.67 -14.98
C GLY A 54 -5.64 12.44 -14.45
N ASN A 55 -4.97 11.70 -15.35
CA ASN A 55 -4.24 10.49 -14.98
C ASN A 55 -3.13 10.80 -13.94
N GLY A 56 -3.13 10.09 -12.81
CA GLY A 56 -1.95 9.96 -11.94
C GLY A 56 -1.91 10.79 -10.67
N LEU A 57 -3.01 11.45 -10.25
CA LEU A 57 -3.01 12.21 -8.99
C LEU A 57 -3.06 11.30 -7.74
N ILE A 58 -3.69 10.13 -7.84
CA ILE A 58 -3.96 9.26 -6.67
C ILE A 58 -3.01 8.06 -6.56
N ALA A 59 -2.37 7.64 -7.66
CA ALA A 59 -1.42 6.53 -7.66
C ALA A 59 -0.09 6.84 -6.95
N LYS A 60 0.13 8.08 -6.50
CA LYS A 60 1.35 8.50 -5.77
C LYS A 60 1.27 8.39 -4.25
N LEU A 61 0.12 8.04 -3.70
CA LEU A 61 -0.17 8.12 -2.25
C LEU A 61 -0.33 6.76 -1.55
N ILE A 62 -0.11 5.66 -2.27
CA ILE A 62 -0.38 4.28 -1.82
C ILE A 62 0.73 3.34 -2.23
#